data_AF-A0A537RNS0-F1
#
_entry.id   AF-A0A537RNS0-F1
#
_cell.length_a   1.000
_cell.length_b   1.000
_cell.length_c   1.000
_cell.angle_alpha   90.00
_cell.angle_beta   90.00
_cell.angle_gamma   90.00
#
_symmetry.space_group_name_H-M   'P 1'
#
loop_
_entity.id
_entity.type
_entity.pdbx_description
1 polymer ?
#
loop_
_entity_poly.entity_id
_entity_poly.type
_entity_poly.pdbx_seq_one_letter_code
_entity_poly.pdbx_strand_id
1 'polypeptide(L)'
;MLGWFRALMPKEERFFDLFTRHAQITLAGAQALSALLKGGDDVLRYCREITRHENEADEITREVMTALRKTFITPLDRGDIKDLITS
;
A
#
# COMPACT_ATOMS: atom_id res chain seq x y z
N MET A 1 -32.45 1.93 17.12
CA MET A 1 -32.72 0.93 16.07
C MET A 1 -32.15 1.38 14.72
N LEU A 2 -30.82 1.34 14.53
CA LEU A 2 -30.15 1.68 13.24
C LEU A 2 -28.77 1.01 13.06
N GLY A 3 -28.31 0.17 14.02
CA GLY A 3 -26.96 -0.42 13.98
C GLY A 3 -26.74 -1.42 12.83
N TRP A 4 -27.80 -2.08 12.37
CA TRP A 4 -27.73 -3.00 11.24
C TRP A 4 -27.43 -2.27 9.92
N PHE A 5 -27.92 -1.04 9.75
CA PHE A 5 -27.64 -0.20 8.58
C PHE A 5 -26.17 0.23 8.54
N ARG A 6 -25.58 0.52 9.70
CA ARG A 6 -24.15 0.85 9.84
C ARG A 6 -23.22 -0.35 9.57
N ALA A 7 -23.68 -1.58 9.80
CA ALA A 7 -22.96 -2.80 9.41
C ALA A 7 -23.04 -3.10 7.89
N LEU A 8 -24.06 -2.57 7.22
CA LEU A 8 -24.27 -2.65 5.77
C LEU A 8 -23.64 -1.48 4.99
N MET A 9 -23.25 -0.39 5.67
CA MET A 9 -22.52 0.71 5.02
C MET A 9 -21.09 0.28 4.67
N PRO A 10 -20.62 0.56 3.44
CA PRO A 10 -19.23 0.36 3.08
C PRO A 10 -18.34 1.13 4.06
N LYS A 11 -17.42 0.45 4.73
CA LYS A 11 -16.45 1.11 5.62
C LYS A 11 -15.51 1.95 4.74
N GLU A 12 -15.73 3.25 4.71
CA GLU A 12 -14.96 4.23 3.94
C GLU A 12 -13.46 4.28 4.34
N GLU A 13 -13.11 3.74 5.51
CA GLU A 13 -11.77 3.83 6.12
C GLU A 13 -10.67 3.00 5.41
N ARG A 14 -11.00 2.15 4.43
CA ARG A 14 -10.03 1.20 3.87
C ARG A 14 -8.90 1.85 3.05
N PHE A 15 -9.12 2.99 2.39
CA PHE A 15 -8.09 3.58 1.52
C PHE A 15 -6.89 4.12 2.31
N PHE A 16 -7.14 4.84 3.41
CA PHE A 16 -6.07 5.41 4.23
C PHE A 16 -5.22 4.32 4.92
N ASP A 17 -5.85 3.22 5.33
CA ASP A 17 -5.15 2.05 5.87
C ASP A 17 -4.24 1.41 4.81
N LEU A 18 -4.76 1.25 3.58
CA LEU A 18 -3.98 0.72 2.46
C LEU A 18 -2.79 1.64 2.11
N PHE A 19 -2.99 2.96 2.08
CA PHE A 19 -1.90 3.92 1.86
C PHE A 19 -0.87 3.86 2.97
N THR A 20 -1.30 3.79 4.23
CA THR A 20 -0.39 3.68 5.38
C THR A 20 0.44 2.40 5.28
N ARG A 21 -0.19 1.26 4.96
CA ARG A 21 0.51 -0.02 4.76
C ARG A 21 1.49 0.08 3.60
N HIS A 22 1.10 0.68 2.47
CA HIS A 22 2.00 0.86 1.33
C HIS A 22 3.22 1.70 1.71
N ALA A 23 3.02 2.84 2.37
CA ALA A 23 4.10 3.73 2.81
C ALA A 23 5.08 3.04 3.77
N GLN A 24 4.58 2.18 4.68
CA GLN A 24 5.43 1.38 5.57
C GLN A 24 6.33 0.41 4.80
N ILE A 25 5.79 -0.27 3.79
CA ILE A 25 6.56 -1.19 2.94
C ILE A 25 7.56 -0.42 2.09
N THR A 26 7.17 0.71 1.49
CA THR A 26 8.07 1.57 0.71
C THR A 26 9.23 2.09 1.57
N LEU A 27 8.96 2.49 2.81
CA LEU A 27 10.00 2.89 3.77
C LEU A 27 10.94 1.73 4.10
N ALA A 28 10.42 0.53 4.34
CA ALA A 28 11.24 -0.66 4.60
C ALA A 28 12.13 -1.01 3.39
N GLY A 29 11.58 -0.94 2.17
CA GLY A 29 12.34 -1.11 0.92
C GLY A 29 13.45 -0.08 0.77
N ALA A 30 13.18 1.20 1.06
CA ALA A 30 14.19 2.26 1.05
C ALA A 30 15.29 2.04 2.10
N GLN A 31 14.94 1.56 3.29
CA GLN A 31 15.91 1.20 4.33
C GLN A 31 16.80 0.01 3.90
N ALA A 32 16.20 -1.01 3.28
CA ALA A 32 16.95 -2.15 2.73
C ALA A 32 17.89 -1.72 1.59
N LEU A 33 17.44 -0.81 0.71
CA LEU A 33 18.28 -0.22 -0.33
C LEU A 33 19.43 0.60 0.26
N SER A 34 19.16 1.43 1.28
CA SER A 34 20.21 2.18 1.98
C SER A 34 21.26 1.24 2.58
N ALA A 35 20.84 0.11 3.14
CA ALA A 35 21.75 -0.89 3.69
C ALA A 35 22.54 -1.63 2.60
N LEU A 36 21.91 -1.95 1.47
CA LEU A 36 22.57 -2.52 0.30
C LEU A 36 23.69 -1.61 -0.21
N LEU A 37 23.44 -0.29 -0.29
CA LEU A 37 24.41 0.70 -0.78
C LEU A 37 25.60 0.89 0.16
N LYS A 38 25.49 0.51 1.44
CA LYS A 38 26.63 0.46 2.37
C LYS A 38 27.58 -0.71 2.08
N GLY A 39 27.17 -1.68 1.27
CA GLY A 39 27.97 -2.83 0.88
C GLY A 39 28.17 -3.86 2.00
N GLY A 40 29.17 -4.72 1.85
CA GLY A 40 29.50 -5.81 2.77
C GLY A 40 28.92 -7.17 2.36
N ASP A 41 29.04 -8.15 3.25
CA ASP A 41 28.70 -9.55 2.95
C ASP A 41 27.17 -9.78 2.81
N ASP A 42 26.37 -8.86 3.32
CA ASP A 42 24.91 -8.93 3.35
C ASP A 42 24.21 -8.41 2.08
N VAL A 43 24.96 -7.97 1.05
CA VAL A 43 24.37 -7.36 -0.17
C VAL A 43 23.30 -8.25 -0.79
N LEU A 44 23.56 -9.56 -0.94
CA LEU A 44 22.59 -10.50 -1.52
C LEU A 44 21.33 -10.65 -0.65
N ARG A 45 21.45 -10.51 0.67
CA ARG A 45 20.30 -10.53 1.58
C ARG A 45 19.44 -9.29 1.36
N TYR A 46 20.05 -8.10 1.29
CA TYR A 46 19.31 -6.87 1.04
C TYR A 46 18.66 -6.83 -0.35
N CYS A 47 19.29 -7.40 -1.39
CA CYS A 47 18.64 -7.59 -2.69
C CYS A 47 17.31 -8.35 -2.56
N ARG A 48 17.30 -9.47 -1.83
CA ARG A 48 16.09 -10.27 -1.62
C ARG A 48 15.04 -9.53 -0.82
N GLU A 49 15.44 -8.79 0.22
CA GLU A 49 14.50 -7.96 1.00
C GLU A 49 13.86 -6.86 0.14
N ILE A 50 14.63 -6.19 -0.71
CA ILE A 50 14.10 -5.17 -1.64
C ILE A 50 13.06 -5.80 -2.57
N THR A 51 13.38 -6.95 -3.19
CA THR A 51 12.42 -7.66 -4.05
C THR A 51 11.17 -8.09 -3.27
N ARG A 52 11.31 -8.55 -2.02
CA ARG A 52 10.16 -8.91 -1.19
C ARG A 52 9.28 -7.69 -0.92
N HIS A 53 9.87 -6.56 -0.52
CA HIS A 53 9.14 -5.33 -0.27
C HIS A 53 8.46 -4.77 -1.52
N GLU A 54 9.09 -4.89 -2.69
CA GLU A 54 8.48 -4.48 -3.96
C GLU A 54 7.24 -5.33 -4.29
N ASN A 55 7.31 -6.66 -4.16
CA ASN A 55 6.15 -7.52 -4.34
C ASN A 55 5.02 -7.21 -3.34
N GLU A 56 5.35 -6.96 -2.08
CA GLU A 56 4.36 -6.59 -1.05
C GLU A 56 3.70 -5.23 -1.35
N ALA A 57 4.46 -4.27 -1.87
CA ALA A 57 3.92 -2.99 -2.33
C ALA A 57 2.96 -3.18 -3.50
N ASP A 58 3.33 -4.00 -4.48
CA ASP A 58 2.50 -4.32 -5.66
C ASP A 58 1.17 -4.99 -5.30
N GLU A 59 1.17 -5.87 -4.29
CA GLU A 59 -0.04 -6.46 -3.74
C GLU A 59 -0.99 -5.39 -3.19
N ILE A 60 -0.46 -4.44 -2.41
CA ILE A 60 -1.25 -3.34 -1.84
C ILE A 60 -1.79 -2.43 -2.94
N THR A 61 -0.98 -2.12 -3.97
CA THR A 61 -1.44 -1.37 -5.15
C THR A 61 -2.61 -2.06 -5.83
N ARG A 62 -2.53 -3.38 -6.01
CA ARG A 62 -3.64 -4.18 -6.57
C ARG A 62 -4.88 -4.15 -5.68
N GLU A 63 -4.71 -4.20 -4.36
CA GLU A 63 -5.81 -4.08 -3.40
C GLU A 63 -6.50 -2.70 -3.50
N VAL A 64 -5.74 -1.61 -3.58
CA VAL A 64 -6.26 -0.24 -3.74
C VAL A 64 -7.01 -0.10 -5.06
N MET A 65 -6.44 -0.55 -6.17
CA MET A 65 -7.09 -0.49 -7.49
C MET A 65 -8.38 -1.31 -7.52
N THR A 66 -8.40 -2.45 -6.83
CA THR A 66 -9.61 -3.28 -6.68
C THR A 66 -10.67 -2.58 -5.82
N ALA A 67 -10.26 -1.97 -4.71
CA ALA A 67 -11.15 -1.19 -3.86
C ALA A 67 -11.74 -0.01 -4.63
N LEU A 68 -10.91 0.73 -5.36
CA LEU A 68 -11.31 1.86 -6.19
C LEU A 68 -12.40 1.46 -7.18
N ARG A 69 -12.25 0.33 -7.89
CA ARG A 69 -13.27 -0.18 -8.83
C ARG A 69 -14.59 -0.59 -8.17
N LYS A 70 -14.57 -1.02 -6.91
CA LYS A 70 -15.75 -1.49 -6.16
C LYS A 70 -16.44 -0.39 -5.35
N THR A 71 -15.76 0.74 -5.15
CA THR A 71 -16.25 1.84 -4.34
C THR A 71 -16.92 2.91 -5.22
N PHE A 72 -18.19 3.19 -4.93
CA PHE A 72 -18.97 4.23 -5.61
C PHE A 72 -18.62 5.64 -5.12
N ILE A 73 -18.54 5.84 -3.80
CA ILE A 73 -18.16 7.11 -3.16
C ILE A 73 -16.75 6.97 -2.59
N THR A 74 -15.80 7.73 -3.11
CA THR A 74 -14.40 7.73 -2.66
C THR A 74 -14.13 8.89 -1.69
N PRO A 75 -13.20 8.73 -0.73
CA PRO A 75 -12.89 9.79 0.25
C PRO A 75 -12.07 10.95 -0.34
N LEU A 76 -11.46 10.73 -1.50
CA LEU A 76 -10.70 11.69 -2.30
C LEU A 76 -11.10 11.53 -3.77
N ASP A 77 -10.59 12.40 -4.64
CA ASP A 77 -10.76 12.21 -6.07
C ASP A 77 -10.17 10.86 -6.52
N ARG A 78 -10.86 10.23 -7.46
CA ARG A 78 -10.49 8.90 -7.97
C ARG A 78 -9.16 8.92 -8.72
N GLY A 79 -8.87 10.01 -9.43
CA GLY A 79 -7.59 10.26 -10.09
C GLY A 79 -6.48 10.36 -9.05
N ASP A 80 -6.68 11.20 -8.03
CA ASP A 80 -5.70 11.38 -6.95
C ASP A 80 -5.36 10.07 -6.22
N ILE A 81 -6.36 9.22 -5.92
CA ILE A 81 -6.12 7.90 -5.31
C ILE A 81 -5.27 7.01 -6.20
N LYS A 82 -5.56 6.99 -7.50
CA LYS A 82 -4.80 6.20 -8.47
C LYS A 82 -3.37 6.73 -8.61
N ASP A 83 -3.21 8.04 -8.72
CA ASP A 83 -1.91 8.67 -8.93
C ASP A 83 -1.03 8.49 -7.70
N LEU A 84 -1.61 8.61 -6.48
CA LEU A 84 -0.90 8.39 -5.22
C LEU A 84 -0.39 6.95 -5.05
N ILE A 85 -1.10 5.94 -5.55
CA ILE A 85 -0.70 4.52 -5.38
C ILE A 85 0.18 3.98 -6.51
N THR A 86 0.30 4.69 -7.62
CA THR A 86 1.07 4.23 -8.78
C THR A 86 2.36 5.01 -9.02
N SER A 87 2.58 6.09 -8.24
CA SER A 87 3.77 6.94 -8.30
C SER A 87 4.87 6.53 -7.34
#